data_AF-F8PHW1-F1
#
_entry.id   AF-F8PHW1-F1
#
_cell.length_a   1.000
_cell.length_b   1.000
_cell.length_c   1.000
_cell.angle_alpha   90.00
_cell.angle_beta   90.00
_cell.angle_gamma   90.00
#
_symmetry.space_group_name_H-M   'P 1'
#
loop_
_entity.id
_entity.type
_entity.pdbx_description
1 polymer ?
#
loop_
_entity_poly.entity_id
_entity_poly.type
_entity_poly.pdbx_seq_one_letter_code
_entity_poly.pdbx_strand_id
1 'polypeptide(L)'
;MDARIRTLPPAYGSKHFKNGLSPLSQISGGERKNMAKVLLGCLVGKLPKQAIIAIRSLLDFIYIAQYPTHSDTTLGYLSDALKTFHQNKAIFVTLGVRENFNIPKFHSLLHYVDSICWFGATNNYNTEMFEHFHIDMAKDAWRASNHRNEHPQMTTWLTRQEKTVWFECYQLSLQN
;
A
#
# COMPACT_ATOMS: atom_id res chain seq x y z
N MET A 1 0.45 17.25 -15.86
CA MET A 1 0.97 16.17 -15.00
C MET A 1 1.51 15.02 -15.85
N ASP A 2 0.67 14.41 -16.69
CA ASP A 2 1.08 13.25 -17.53
C ASP A 2 2.32 13.49 -18.38
N ALA A 3 2.45 14.66 -19.03
CA ALA A 3 3.65 14.98 -19.80
C ALA A 3 4.95 14.81 -18.99
N ARG A 4 4.99 15.26 -17.73
CA ARG A 4 6.18 15.13 -16.87
C ARG A 4 6.45 13.69 -16.48
N ILE A 5 5.38 12.95 -16.21
CA ILE A 5 5.47 11.52 -15.83
C ILE A 5 6.04 10.71 -17.00
N ARG A 6 5.62 11.02 -18.23
CA ARG A 6 6.14 10.38 -19.45
C ARG A 6 7.61 10.69 -19.70
N THR A 7 8.10 11.86 -19.28
CA THR A 7 9.51 12.26 -19.45
C THR A 7 10.45 11.74 -18.36
N LEU A 8 9.93 11.11 -17.30
CA LEU A 8 10.79 10.59 -16.25
C LEU A 8 11.67 9.46 -16.80
N PRO A 9 13.01 9.50 -16.58
CA PRO A 9 13.87 8.40 -16.99
C PRO A 9 13.47 7.12 -16.27
N PRO A 10 13.65 5.94 -16.89
CA PRO A 10 13.52 4.67 -16.19
C PRO A 10 14.44 4.64 -14.97
N ALA A 11 13.89 4.31 -13.81
CA ALA A 11 14.65 4.20 -12.56
C ALA A 11 14.40 2.84 -11.92
N TYR A 12 15.47 2.25 -11.38
CA TYR A 12 15.43 0.93 -10.75
C TYR A 12 14.41 0.91 -9.60
N GLY A 13 13.58 -0.13 -9.55
CA GLY A 13 12.54 -0.27 -8.53
C GLY A 13 11.34 0.67 -8.68
N SER A 14 11.17 1.34 -9.83
CA SER A 14 9.99 2.16 -10.14
C SER A 14 9.38 1.80 -11.49
N LYS A 15 8.04 1.76 -11.56
CA LYS A 15 7.30 1.55 -12.82
C LYS A 15 7.31 2.85 -13.63
N HIS A 16 7.76 2.76 -14.88
CA HIS A 16 7.66 3.88 -15.81
C HIS A 16 6.26 3.92 -16.45
N PHE A 17 5.55 5.04 -16.29
CA PHE A 17 4.18 5.24 -16.76
C PHE A 17 4.17 5.88 -18.16
N LYS A 18 4.41 5.07 -19.20
CA LYS A 18 4.49 5.52 -20.62
C LYS A 18 3.30 6.33 -21.09
N ASN A 19 2.10 6.02 -20.60
CA ASN A 19 0.86 6.70 -20.99
C ASN A 19 0.42 7.80 -20.00
N GLY A 20 1.22 8.08 -18.95
CA GLY A 20 0.80 8.92 -17.83
C GLY A 20 -0.08 8.17 -16.82
N LEU A 21 -0.74 8.91 -15.93
CA LEU A 21 -1.61 8.36 -14.88
C LEU A 21 -3.09 8.48 -15.21
N SER A 22 -3.49 9.48 -15.99
CA SER A 22 -4.91 9.75 -16.31
C SER A 22 -5.66 8.57 -16.94
N PRO A 23 -5.05 7.71 -17.79
CA PRO A 23 -5.75 6.57 -18.39
C PRO A 23 -6.04 5.41 -17.43
N LEU A 24 -5.51 5.43 -16.20
CA LEU A 24 -5.65 4.32 -15.25
C LEU A 24 -7.03 4.37 -14.56
N SER A 25 -7.93 3.46 -14.92
CA SER A 25 -9.28 3.36 -14.33
C SER A 25 -9.31 2.55 -13.03
N GLN A 26 -8.49 1.50 -12.94
CA GLN A 26 -8.33 0.67 -11.74
C GLN A 26 -6.85 0.61 -11.36
N ILE A 27 -6.50 1.27 -10.25
CA ILE A 27 -5.12 1.40 -9.80
C ILE A 27 -4.84 0.36 -8.71
N SER A 28 -4.00 -0.62 -9.04
CA SER A 28 -3.55 -1.66 -8.11
C SER A 28 -2.70 -1.11 -6.97
N GLY A 29 -2.54 -1.87 -5.88
CA GLY A 29 -1.68 -1.49 -4.76
C GLY A 29 -0.23 -1.22 -5.19
N GLY A 30 0.33 -2.07 -6.05
CA GLY A 30 1.66 -1.89 -6.62
C GLY A 30 1.78 -0.61 -7.46
N GLU A 31 0.75 -0.24 -8.21
CA GLU A 31 0.74 1.01 -8.97
C GLU A 31 0.68 2.23 -8.06
N ARG A 32 -0.11 2.21 -6.99
CA ARG A 32 -0.13 3.28 -5.98
C ARG A 32 1.25 3.47 -5.35
N LYS A 33 1.93 2.39 -4.98
CA LYS A 33 3.31 2.43 -4.44
C LYS A 33 4.27 3.07 -5.45
N ASN A 34 4.14 2.76 -6.75
CA ASN A 34 4.95 3.39 -7.80
C ASN A 34 4.61 4.86 -8.05
N MET A 35 3.33 5.22 -8.02
CA MET A 35 2.89 6.61 -8.13
C MET A 35 3.48 7.48 -7.01
N ALA A 36 3.46 6.98 -5.77
CA ALA A 36 4.01 7.69 -4.60
C ALA A 36 5.51 8.03 -4.76
N LYS A 37 6.30 7.16 -5.42
CA LYS A 37 7.73 7.38 -5.67
C LYS A 37 8.01 8.54 -6.62
N VAL A 38 7.17 8.71 -7.64
CA VAL A 38 7.40 9.70 -8.72
C VAL A 38 6.64 11.01 -8.52
N LEU A 39 5.60 11.00 -7.66
CA LEU A 39 4.66 12.10 -7.49
C LEU A 39 5.37 13.41 -7.14
N LEU A 40 6.23 13.40 -6.14
CA LEU A 40 6.86 14.63 -5.63
C LEU A 40 7.71 15.31 -6.71
N GLY A 41 8.54 14.55 -7.43
CA GLY A 41 9.37 15.08 -8.51
C GLY A 41 8.56 15.71 -9.65
N CYS A 42 7.36 15.18 -9.92
CA CYS A 42 6.46 15.73 -10.93
C CYS A 42 5.73 17.01 -10.50
N LEU A 43 5.65 17.29 -9.20
CA LEU A 43 4.93 18.43 -8.65
C LEU A 43 5.83 19.64 -8.36
N VAL A 44 7.13 19.42 -8.13
CA VAL A 44 8.10 20.51 -7.91
C VAL A 44 8.03 21.53 -9.05
N GLY A 45 7.89 22.80 -8.71
CA GLY A 45 7.77 23.92 -9.66
C GLY A 45 6.38 24.11 -10.26
N LYS A 46 5.37 23.31 -9.88
CA LYS A 46 3.98 23.46 -10.33
C LYS A 46 3.00 23.85 -9.23
N LEU A 47 3.30 23.47 -7.99
CA LEU A 47 2.47 23.80 -6.84
C LEU A 47 3.17 24.81 -5.91
N PRO A 48 2.41 25.61 -5.15
CA PRO A 48 2.95 26.43 -4.09
C PRO A 48 3.79 25.61 -3.11
N LYS A 49 4.81 26.24 -2.51
CA LYS A 49 5.71 25.58 -1.54
C LYS A 49 4.95 24.86 -0.42
N GLN A 50 3.88 25.48 0.09
CA GLN A 50 3.05 24.91 1.15
C GLN A 50 2.36 23.60 0.73
N ALA A 51 1.87 23.52 -0.51
CA ALA A 51 1.27 22.29 -1.05
C ALA A 51 2.32 21.18 -1.24
N ILE A 52 3.54 21.54 -1.66
CA ILE A 52 4.65 20.58 -1.74
C ILE A 52 5.02 20.03 -0.36
N ILE A 53 5.07 20.88 0.67
CA ILE A 53 5.33 20.47 2.06
C ILE A 53 4.23 19.51 2.55
N ALA A 54 2.95 19.82 2.29
CA ALA A 54 1.84 18.95 2.67
C ALA A 54 1.93 17.57 1.98
N ILE A 55 2.22 17.53 0.68
CA ILE A 55 2.33 16.25 -0.04
C ILE A 55 3.53 15.45 0.44
N ARG A 56 4.69 16.10 0.61
CA ARG A 56 5.89 15.46 1.12
C ARG A 56 5.67 14.87 2.50
N SER A 57 5.13 15.65 3.44
CA SER A 57 4.88 15.19 4.81
C SER A 57 3.88 14.01 4.86
N LEU A 58 2.87 13.99 4.00
CA LEU A 58 1.97 12.85 3.88
C LEU A 58 2.67 11.61 3.32
N LEU A 59 3.56 11.77 2.32
CA LEU A 59 4.38 10.67 1.80
C LEU A 59 5.34 10.14 2.87
N ASP A 60 6.01 11.04 3.60
CA ASP A 60 6.90 10.67 4.71
C ASP A 60 6.15 9.85 5.75
N PHE A 61 4.94 10.29 6.14
CA PHE A 61 4.06 9.52 7.04
C PHE A 61 3.77 8.11 6.50
N ILE A 62 3.37 8.01 5.23
CA ILE A 62 3.04 6.74 4.59
C ILE A 62 4.23 5.79 4.56
N TYR A 63 5.44 6.29 4.28
CA TYR A 63 6.65 5.47 4.24
C TYR A 63 7.09 5.03 5.64
N ILE A 64 7.08 5.93 6.62
CA ILE A 64 7.45 5.60 8.00
C ILE A 64 6.48 4.58 8.59
N ALA A 65 5.17 4.73 8.36
CA ALA A 65 4.16 3.79 8.85
C ALA A 65 4.32 2.35 8.30
N GLN A 66 5.06 2.18 7.20
CA GLN A 66 5.34 0.88 6.59
C GLN A 66 6.65 0.25 7.08
N TYR A 67 7.33 0.85 8.06
CA TYR A 67 8.55 0.25 8.60
C TYR A 67 8.23 -1.10 9.27
N PRO A 68 9.10 -2.11 9.11
CA PRO A 68 8.88 -3.42 9.72
C PRO A 68 9.02 -3.37 11.25
N THR A 69 9.73 -2.37 11.76
CA THR A 69 9.95 -2.14 13.19
C THR A 69 9.88 -0.64 13.49
N HIS A 70 9.39 -0.33 14.68
CA HIS A 70 9.28 1.04 15.17
C HIS A 70 10.02 1.20 16.50
N SER A 71 10.71 2.32 16.63
CA SER A 71 11.24 2.87 17.89
C SER A 71 10.50 4.17 18.25
N ASP A 72 10.65 4.62 19.49
CA ASP A 72 10.11 5.91 19.95
C ASP A 72 10.51 7.06 19.02
N THR A 73 11.76 7.03 18.52
CA THR A 73 12.25 8.01 17.54
C THR A 73 11.45 7.98 16.24
N THR A 74 11.20 6.78 15.69
CA THR A 74 10.44 6.65 14.43
C THR A 74 8.97 7.01 14.61
N LEU A 75 8.39 6.75 15.79
CA LEU A 75 7.04 7.18 16.15
C LEU A 75 6.95 8.71 16.29
N GLY A 76 8.01 9.33 16.81
CA GLY A 76 8.19 10.78 16.79
C GLY A 76 8.17 11.33 15.36
N TYR A 77 8.98 10.76 14.46
CA TYR A 77 8.98 11.17 13.04
C TYR A 77 7.62 11.00 12.37
N LEU A 78 6.90 9.91 12.68
CA LEU A 78 5.55 9.67 12.16
C LEU A 78 4.57 10.76 12.63
N SER A 79 4.61 11.09 13.92
CA SER A 79 3.79 12.15 14.52
C SER A 79 4.09 13.53 13.93
N ASP A 80 5.38 13.86 13.76
CA ASP A 80 5.84 15.13 13.20
C ASP A 80 5.46 15.27 11.72
N ALA A 81 5.55 14.19 10.95
CA ALA A 81 5.10 14.15 9.56
C ALA A 81 3.60 14.45 9.47
N LEU A 82 2.79 13.81 10.32
CA LEU A 82 1.34 14.06 10.35
C LEU A 82 1.04 15.51 10.76
N LYS A 83 1.68 16.01 11.82
CA LYS A 83 1.53 17.40 12.28
C LYS A 83 1.86 18.39 11.17
N THR A 84 2.96 18.18 10.46
CA THR A 84 3.37 19.00 9.31
C THR A 84 2.32 18.97 8.20
N PHE A 85 1.74 17.80 7.90
CA PHE A 85 0.65 17.69 6.94
C PHE A 85 -0.57 18.52 7.38
N HIS A 86 -1.00 18.41 8.64
CA HIS A 86 -2.15 19.15 9.15
C HIS A 86 -1.95 20.68 9.15
N GLN A 87 -0.74 21.16 9.42
CA GLN A 87 -0.40 22.59 9.35
C GLN A 87 -0.45 23.15 7.92
N ASN A 88 -0.24 22.30 6.90
CA ASN A 88 -0.10 22.74 5.52
C ASN A 88 -1.30 22.37 4.63
N LYS A 89 -2.14 21.39 5.00
CA LYS A 89 -3.23 20.87 4.14
C LYS A 89 -4.30 21.89 3.76
N ALA A 90 -4.46 22.97 4.54
CA ALA A 90 -5.43 24.02 4.25
C ALA A 90 -5.23 24.67 2.87
N ILE A 91 -3.99 24.65 2.34
CA ILE A 91 -3.68 25.15 1.00
C ILE A 91 -4.51 24.49 -0.10
N PHE A 92 -4.87 23.21 0.05
CA PHE A 92 -5.71 22.52 -0.94
C PHE A 92 -7.16 23.02 -0.93
N VAL A 93 -7.63 23.52 0.20
CA VAL A 93 -8.94 24.19 0.31
C VAL A 93 -8.85 25.58 -0.32
N THR A 94 -7.81 26.34 0.00
CA THR A 94 -7.57 27.68 -0.60
C THR A 94 -7.45 27.63 -2.11
N LEU A 95 -6.80 26.60 -2.65
CA LEU A 95 -6.65 26.39 -4.10
C LEU A 95 -7.92 25.83 -4.77
N GLY A 96 -9.00 25.58 -4.03
CA GLY A 96 -10.25 25.02 -4.55
C GLY A 96 -10.13 23.57 -5.01
N VAL A 97 -9.07 22.84 -4.61
CA VAL A 97 -8.89 21.43 -4.97
C VAL A 97 -9.93 20.56 -4.27
N ARG A 98 -10.33 20.93 -3.04
CA ARG A 98 -11.36 20.25 -2.27
C ARG A 98 -11.95 21.18 -1.21
N GLU A 99 -13.22 20.99 -0.86
CA GLU A 99 -13.92 21.79 0.15
C GLU A 99 -13.42 21.54 1.59
N ASN A 100 -13.17 20.28 1.96
CA ASN A 100 -12.74 19.91 3.31
C ASN A 100 -11.93 18.59 3.32
N PHE A 101 -11.34 18.27 4.48
CA PHE A 101 -10.59 17.02 4.70
C PHE A 101 -11.32 16.05 5.64
N ASN A 102 -12.64 16.13 5.74
CA ASN A 102 -13.47 15.26 6.60
C ASN A 102 -13.67 13.88 5.95
N ILE A 103 -12.55 13.19 5.74
CA ILE A 103 -12.51 11.89 5.08
C ILE A 103 -12.06 10.88 6.12
N PRO A 104 -12.79 9.77 6.30
CA PRO A 104 -12.45 8.76 7.29
C PRO A 104 -10.98 8.31 7.22
N LYS A 105 -10.43 8.21 6.01
CA LYS A 105 -9.02 7.84 5.77
C LYS A 105 -8.00 8.87 6.27
N PHE A 106 -8.33 10.16 6.29
CA PHE A 106 -7.45 11.17 6.88
C PHE A 106 -7.61 11.23 8.39
N HIS A 107 -8.82 10.99 8.90
CA HIS A 107 -9.06 10.90 10.34
C HIS A 107 -8.34 9.69 10.94
N SER A 108 -8.35 8.54 10.27
CA SER A 108 -7.69 7.32 10.75
C SER A 108 -6.19 7.50 10.97
N LEU A 109 -5.52 8.40 10.23
CA LEU A 109 -4.09 8.67 10.39
C LEU A 109 -3.72 9.12 11.80
N LEU A 110 -4.65 9.78 12.52
CA LEU A 110 -4.44 10.24 13.90
C LEU A 110 -4.19 9.09 14.86
N HIS A 111 -4.74 7.90 14.57
CA HIS A 111 -4.72 6.73 15.45
C HIS A 111 -3.56 5.77 15.14
N TYR A 112 -2.70 6.07 14.15
CA TYR A 112 -1.64 5.16 13.73
C TYR A 112 -0.58 4.94 14.80
N VAL A 113 -0.19 5.99 15.52
CA VAL A 113 0.83 5.88 16.58
C VAL A 113 0.32 4.95 17.67
N ASP A 114 -0.90 5.19 18.17
CA ASP A 114 -1.54 4.34 19.18
C ASP A 114 -1.71 2.90 18.67
N SER A 115 -2.16 2.74 17.43
CA SER A 115 -2.32 1.41 16.81
C SER A 115 -0.98 0.67 16.70
N ILE A 116 0.11 1.36 16.37
CA ILE A 116 1.43 0.74 16.29
C ILE A 116 1.93 0.35 17.70
N CYS A 117 1.69 1.19 18.70
CA CYS A 117 2.03 0.88 20.09
C CYS A 117 1.26 -0.33 20.63
N TRP A 118 -0.02 -0.48 20.28
CA TRP A 118 -0.86 -1.56 20.80
C TRP A 118 -0.77 -2.86 20.02
N PHE A 119 -0.65 -2.79 18.69
CA PHE A 119 -0.74 -3.96 17.80
C PHE A 119 0.57 -4.29 17.07
N GLY A 120 1.62 -3.49 17.29
CA GLY A 120 2.90 -3.62 16.60
C GLY A 120 2.92 -2.97 15.21
N ALA A 121 3.89 -3.33 14.38
CA ALA A 121 4.04 -2.76 13.05
C ALA A 121 2.81 -3.03 12.16
N THR A 122 2.53 -2.11 11.23
CA THR A 122 1.28 -2.12 10.45
C THR A 122 1.13 -3.34 9.55
N ASN A 123 2.22 -4.00 9.19
CA ASN A 123 2.23 -5.25 8.44
C ASN A 123 1.62 -6.43 9.22
N ASN A 124 1.58 -6.39 10.55
CA ASN A 124 1.07 -7.48 11.38
C ASN A 124 -0.46 -7.60 11.33
N TYR A 125 -1.18 -6.52 11.01
CA TYR A 125 -2.64 -6.46 11.03
C TYR A 125 -3.24 -5.84 9.77
N ASN A 126 -2.45 -5.75 8.68
CA ASN A 126 -2.98 -5.33 7.40
C ASN A 126 -3.82 -6.45 6.75
N THR A 127 -4.54 -6.10 5.68
CA THR A 127 -5.37 -7.06 4.94
C THR A 127 -4.63 -7.72 3.78
N GLU A 128 -3.35 -7.38 3.53
CA GLU A 128 -2.59 -7.93 2.39
C GLU A 128 -2.48 -9.46 2.51
N MET A 129 -2.24 -9.99 3.72
CA MET A 129 -2.19 -11.44 3.97
C MET A 129 -3.52 -12.13 3.62
N PHE A 130 -4.65 -11.55 4.03
CA PHE A 130 -5.97 -12.12 3.72
C PHE A 130 -6.31 -12.02 2.22
N GLU A 131 -5.87 -10.95 1.54
CA GLU A 131 -6.01 -10.82 0.09
C GLU A 131 -5.19 -11.88 -0.65
N HIS A 132 -3.99 -12.20 -0.17
CA HIS A 132 -3.19 -13.32 -0.67
C HIS A 132 -3.88 -14.66 -0.45
N PHE A 133 -4.41 -14.94 0.74
CA PHE A 133 -5.18 -16.17 0.97
C PHE A 133 -6.40 -16.29 0.07
N HIS A 134 -7.07 -15.18 -0.28
CA HIS A 134 -8.15 -15.24 -1.24
C HIS A 134 -7.68 -15.64 -2.65
N ILE A 135 -6.44 -15.34 -3.03
CA ILE A 135 -5.86 -15.83 -4.30
C ILE A 135 -5.62 -17.33 -4.20
N ASP A 136 -4.81 -17.75 -3.24
CA ASP A 136 -4.30 -19.12 -3.15
C ASP A 136 -5.42 -20.11 -2.77
N MET A 137 -6.28 -19.72 -1.83
CA MET A 137 -7.28 -20.62 -1.27
C MET A 137 -8.63 -20.59 -2.00
N ALA A 138 -9.00 -19.46 -2.60
CA ALA A 138 -10.30 -19.32 -3.28
C ALA A 138 -10.15 -19.30 -4.79
N LYS A 139 -9.34 -18.40 -5.37
CA LYS A 139 -9.25 -18.26 -6.84
C LYS A 139 -8.61 -19.48 -7.50
N ASP A 140 -7.52 -19.99 -6.94
CA ASP A 140 -6.83 -21.14 -7.54
C ASP A 140 -7.60 -22.44 -7.35
N ALA A 141 -8.20 -22.63 -6.17
CA ALA A 141 -9.14 -23.73 -5.93
C ALA A 141 -10.35 -23.68 -6.87
N TRP A 142 -10.92 -22.49 -7.10
CA TRP A 142 -12.02 -22.29 -8.04
C TRP A 142 -11.61 -22.67 -9.47
N ARG A 143 -10.46 -22.17 -9.95
CA ARG A 143 -9.92 -22.46 -11.28
C ARG A 143 -9.62 -23.95 -11.50
N ALA A 144 -9.26 -24.66 -10.43
CA ALA A 144 -9.01 -26.11 -10.47
C ALA A 144 -10.29 -26.96 -10.42
N SER A 145 -11.45 -26.36 -10.14
CA SER A 145 -12.74 -27.04 -10.11
C SER A 145 -13.40 -27.10 -11.48
N ASN A 146 -14.44 -27.92 -11.61
CA ASN A 146 -15.29 -27.94 -12.81
C ASN A 146 -16.41 -26.87 -12.80
N HIS A 147 -16.39 -25.94 -11.83
CA HIS A 147 -17.39 -24.88 -11.61
C HIS A 147 -18.84 -25.36 -11.40
N ARG A 148 -19.04 -26.61 -10.96
CA ARG A 148 -20.37 -27.16 -10.63
C ARG A 148 -20.33 -27.87 -9.28
N ASN A 149 -21.09 -27.39 -8.29
CA ASN A 149 -20.97 -27.87 -6.91
C ASN A 149 -19.50 -27.85 -6.48
N GLU A 150 -18.91 -26.66 -6.63
CA GLU A 150 -17.49 -26.38 -6.52
C GLU A 150 -16.97 -26.48 -5.09
N HIS A 151 -17.78 -26.18 -4.08
CA HIS A 151 -17.32 -26.10 -2.69
C HIS A 151 -16.62 -27.39 -2.22
N PRO A 152 -17.20 -28.59 -2.36
CA PRO A 152 -16.50 -29.84 -2.04
C PRO A 152 -15.21 -30.05 -2.85
N GLN A 153 -15.18 -29.60 -4.10
CA GLN A 153 -14.01 -29.74 -4.98
C GLN A 153 -12.89 -28.81 -4.54
N MET A 154 -13.21 -27.55 -4.22
CA MET A 154 -12.28 -26.56 -3.68
C MET A 154 -11.70 -27.02 -2.35
N THR A 155 -12.53 -27.50 -1.42
CA THR A 155 -12.06 -28.08 -0.14
C THR A 155 -11.14 -29.28 -0.37
N THR A 156 -11.52 -30.20 -1.28
CA THR A 156 -10.68 -31.36 -1.62
C THR A 156 -9.35 -30.94 -2.23
N TRP A 157 -9.35 -29.93 -3.10
CA TRP A 157 -8.15 -29.38 -3.70
C TRP A 157 -7.21 -28.79 -2.64
N LEU A 158 -7.75 -28.00 -1.71
CA LEU A 158 -6.96 -27.43 -0.59
C LEU A 158 -6.34 -28.53 0.28
N THR A 159 -7.12 -29.54 0.67
CA THR A 159 -6.60 -30.67 1.47
C THR A 159 -5.47 -31.41 0.75
N ARG A 160 -5.51 -31.49 -0.59
CA ARG A 160 -4.42 -32.11 -1.38
C ARG A 160 -3.17 -31.23 -1.41
N GLN A 161 -3.33 -29.91 -1.53
CA GLN A 161 -2.20 -28.97 -1.46
C GLN A 161 -1.51 -29.07 -0.10
N GLU A 162 -2.28 -29.02 0.99
CA GLU A 162 -1.76 -29.17 2.36
C GLU A 162 -0.96 -30.48 2.52
N LYS A 163 -1.50 -31.62 2.08
CA LYS A 163 -0.81 -32.91 2.17
C LYS A 163 0.50 -32.95 1.39
N THR A 164 0.54 -32.29 0.23
CA THR A 164 1.75 -32.22 -0.61
C THR A 164 2.83 -31.40 0.08
N VAL A 165 2.47 -30.23 0.60
CA VAL A 165 3.40 -29.36 1.37
C VAL A 165 3.93 -30.08 2.60
N TRP A 166 3.07 -30.75 3.38
CA TRP A 166 3.49 -31.53 4.54
C TRP A 166 4.47 -32.65 4.18
N PHE A 167 4.24 -33.32 3.06
CA PHE A 167 5.13 -34.36 2.57
C PHE A 167 6.49 -33.80 2.16
N GLU A 168 6.53 -32.66 1.47
CA GLU A 168 7.78 -31.97 1.11
C GLU A 168 8.56 -31.53 2.35
N CYS A 169 7.89 -30.94 3.34
CA CYS A 169 8.52 -30.57 4.62
C CYS A 169 9.12 -31.79 5.34
N TYR A 170 8.40 -32.91 5.34
CA TYR A 170 8.90 -34.16 5.91
C TYR A 170 10.16 -34.65 5.16
N GLN A 171 10.15 -34.66 3.83
CA GLN A 171 11.32 -35.06 3.04
C GLN A 171 12.55 -34.19 3.32
N LEU A 172 12.38 -32.86 3.44
CA LEU A 172 13.46 -31.94 3.80
C LEU A 172 13.99 -32.19 5.21
N SER A 173 13.12 -32.55 6.16
CA SER A 173 13.55 -32.85 7.54
C SER A 173 14.43 -34.10 7.65
N LEU A 174 14.32 -35.03 6.70
CA LEU A 174 15.14 -36.25 6.66
C LEU A 174 16.52 -36.03 6.03
N GLN A 175 16.76 -34.88 5.41
CA GLN A 175 18.01 -34.53 4.74
C GLN A 175 18.96 -33.69 5.62
N ASN A 176 18.49 -33.26 6.79
CA ASN A 176 19.27 -32.57 7.83
C ASN A 176 19.55 -33.52 9.01
#